data_AF-A0A2E0SJ40-F1
#
_entry.id   AF-A0A2E0SJ40-F1
#
_cell.length_a   1.000
_cell.length_b   1.000
_cell.length_c   1.000
_cell.angle_alpha   90.00
_cell.angle_beta   90.00
_cell.angle_gamma   90.00
#
_symmetry.space_group_name_H-M   'P 1'
#
loop_
_entity.id
_entity.type
_entity.pdbx_description
1 polymer ?
#
loop_
_entity_poly.entity_id
_entity_poly.type
_entity_poly.pdbx_seq_one_letter_code
_entity_poly.pdbx_strand_id
1 'polypeptide(L)'
;MIATEFETLQAHPDYVRVLNAYLEAEKNLPEDQASVPRLLEVAEVPTARLSAIHGNLIALDYLRFELADRHSGLQYKVTTSAKQSLNLLEKIMAGDEAVAA
;
A
#
# COMPACT_ATOMS: atom_id res chain seq x y z
N MET A 1 -19.74 13.85 0.54
CA MET A 1 -19.44 12.74 -0.38
C MET A 1 -18.32 11.94 0.24
N ILE A 2 -18.45 10.62 0.31
CA ILE A 2 -17.32 9.73 0.60
C ILE A 2 -16.60 9.60 -0.74
N ALA A 3 -15.34 10.03 -0.82
CA ALA A 3 -14.52 9.83 -2.01
C ALA A 3 -14.40 8.33 -2.27
N THR A 4 -14.46 7.91 -3.53
CA THR A 4 -14.26 6.48 -3.86
C THR A 4 -12.84 6.04 -3.46
N GLU A 5 -12.64 4.73 -3.29
CA GLU A 5 -11.33 4.18 -2.95
C GLU A 5 -10.26 4.59 -3.97
N PHE A 6 -10.65 4.63 -5.24
CA PHE A 6 -9.83 5.11 -6.33
C PHE A 6 -9.47 6.60 -6.20
N GLU A 7 -10.45 7.48 -5.97
CA GLU A 7 -10.22 8.93 -5.81
C GLU A 7 -9.25 9.21 -4.66
N THR A 8 -9.35 8.42 -3.59
CA THR A 8 -8.45 8.53 -2.44
C THR A 8 -7.00 8.21 -2.84
N LEU A 9 -6.75 7.12 -3.56
CA LEU A 9 -5.40 6.77 -4.01
C LEU A 9 -4.86 7.76 -5.06
N GLN A 10 -5.71 8.22 -5.97
CA GLN A 10 -5.34 9.22 -6.98
C GLN A 10 -4.91 10.55 -6.34
N ALA A 11 -5.60 10.99 -5.28
CA ALA A 11 -5.26 12.22 -4.56
C ALA A 11 -4.01 12.10 -3.66
N HIS A 12 -3.57 10.86 -3.37
CA HIS A 12 -2.50 10.59 -2.41
C HIS A 12 -1.42 9.67 -3.02
N PRO A 13 -0.52 10.19 -3.87
CA PRO A 13 0.51 9.37 -4.52
C PRO A 13 1.47 8.71 -3.53
N ASP A 14 1.68 9.28 -2.35
CA ASP A 14 2.50 8.65 -1.30
C ASP A 14 1.84 7.39 -0.72
N TYR A 15 0.51 7.29 -0.74
CA TYR A 15 -0.20 6.07 -0.32
C TYR A 15 0.06 4.96 -1.33
N VAL A 16 0.00 5.30 -2.63
CA VAL A 16 0.33 4.38 -3.72
C VAL A 16 1.78 3.87 -3.59
N ARG A 17 2.74 4.76 -3.31
CA ARG A 17 4.14 4.38 -3.08
C ARG A 17 4.30 3.40 -1.92
N VAL A 18 3.68 3.68 -0.77
CA VAL A 18 3.77 2.81 0.41
C VAL A 18 3.12 1.45 0.14
N LEU A 19 1.95 1.41 -0.49
CA LEU A 19 1.28 0.15 -0.82
C LEU A 19 2.12 -0.68 -1.82
N ASN A 20 2.66 -0.06 -2.86
CA ASN A 20 3.54 -0.73 -3.82
C ASN A 20 4.82 -1.24 -3.16
N ALA A 21 5.39 -0.51 -2.19
CA ALA A 21 6.55 -0.99 -1.43
C ALA A 21 6.22 -2.25 -0.61
N TYR A 22 5.03 -2.32 0.00
CA TYR A 22 4.57 -3.53 0.68
C TYR A 22 4.36 -4.69 -0.30
N LEU A 23 3.75 -4.46 -1.46
CA LEU A 23 3.59 -5.48 -2.49
C LEU A 23 4.93 -6.02 -3.00
N GLU A 24 5.92 -5.15 -3.14
CA GLU A 24 7.26 -5.55 -3.56
C GLU A 24 7.98 -6.34 -2.46
N ALA A 25 7.85 -5.92 -1.21
CA ALA A 25 8.38 -6.67 -0.08
C ALA A 25 7.71 -8.06 0.06
N GLU A 26 6.39 -8.16 -0.18
CA GLU A 26 5.65 -9.43 -0.19
C GLU A 26 6.25 -10.44 -1.19
N LYS A 27 6.72 -10.00 -2.37
CA LYS A 27 7.34 -10.88 -3.38
C LYS A 27 8.70 -11.45 -2.96
N ASN A 28 9.39 -10.73 -2.09
CA ASN A 28 10.73 -11.09 -1.61
C ASN A 28 10.68 -11.83 -0.27
N LEU A 29 9.48 -12.18 0.22
CA LEU A 29 9.33 -12.97 1.43
C LEU A 29 9.77 -14.43 1.20
N PRO A 30 10.41 -15.05 2.21
CA PRO A 30 10.54 -16.50 2.27
C PRO A 30 9.18 -17.22 2.13
N GLU A 31 9.17 -18.43 1.56
CA GLU A 31 7.93 -19.22 1.37
C GLU A 31 7.13 -19.48 2.66
N ASP A 32 7.79 -19.44 3.82
CA ASP A 32 7.19 -19.63 5.14
C ASP A 32 6.64 -18.34 5.77
N GLN A 33 6.78 -17.18 5.11
CA GLN A 33 6.28 -15.89 5.58
C GLN A 33 5.15 -15.35 4.70
N ALA A 34 4.00 -15.06 5.33
CA ALA A 34 2.80 -14.61 4.63
C ALA A 34 2.58 -13.08 4.68
N SER A 35 3.42 -12.35 5.40
CA SER A 35 3.27 -10.92 5.68
C SER A 35 4.58 -10.22 5.99
N VAL A 36 4.60 -8.90 5.78
CA VAL A 36 5.81 -8.09 5.78
C VAL A 36 5.93 -7.35 7.13
N PRO A 37 7.12 -7.25 7.76
CA PRO A 37 7.31 -6.35 8.88
C PRO A 37 7.02 -4.90 8.49
N ARG A 38 6.86 -4.02 9.48
CA ARG A 38 6.64 -2.60 9.19
C ARG A 38 7.79 -2.02 8.36
N LEU A 39 7.50 -1.47 7.19
CA LEU A 39 8.48 -0.75 6.39
C LEU A 39 8.87 0.57 7.09
N LEU A 40 10.17 0.72 7.37
CA LEU A 40 10.73 1.91 8.00
C LEU A 40 11.20 2.94 6.98
N GLU A 41 11.39 2.51 5.72
CA GLU A 41 11.82 3.33 4.61
C GLU A 41 11.02 2.94 3.37
N VAL A 42 10.61 3.95 2.59
CA VAL A 42 9.95 3.79 1.30
C VAL A 42 10.53 4.86 0.39
N ALA A 43 10.93 4.47 -0.83
CA ALA A 43 11.51 5.39 -1.79
C ALA A 43 10.60 6.61 -2.00
N GLU A 44 11.21 7.80 -2.04
CA GLU A 44 10.53 9.09 -2.25
C GLU A 44 9.49 9.50 -1.18
N VAL A 45 9.34 8.73 -0.09
CA VAL A 45 8.43 9.07 1.01
C VAL A 45 9.24 9.44 2.26
N PRO A 46 9.13 10.67 2.78
CA PRO A 46 9.82 11.06 4.01
C PRO A 46 9.47 10.15 5.19
N THR A 47 10.47 9.62 5.88
CA THR A 47 10.30 8.69 7.02
C THR A 47 9.39 9.26 8.11
N ALA A 48 9.47 10.57 8.36
CA ALA A 48 8.62 11.29 9.32
C ALA A 48 7.10 11.20 8.98
N ARG A 49 6.73 10.97 7.72
CA ARG A 49 5.34 10.84 7.28
C ARG A 49 4.85 9.40 7.31
N LEU A 50 5.74 8.40 7.33
CA LEU A 50 5.36 7.00 7.22
C LEU A 50 4.40 6.58 8.32
N SER A 51 4.61 6.98 9.58
CA SER A 51 3.67 6.64 10.67
C SER A 51 2.24 7.10 10.40
N ALA A 52 2.06 8.33 9.93
CA ALA A 52 0.74 8.86 9.59
C ALA A 52 0.15 8.12 8.39
N ILE A 53 0.95 7.86 7.35
CA ILE A 53 0.50 7.12 6.16
C ILE A 53 0.04 5.71 6.52
N HIS A 54 0.79 4.96 7.33
CA HIS A 54 0.37 3.63 7.79
C HIS A 54 -0.97 3.70 8.53
N GLY A 55 -1.13 4.65 9.46
CA GLY A 55 -2.39 4.83 10.19
C GLY A 55 -3.57 5.11 9.26
N ASN A 56 -3.37 5.97 8.25
CA ASN A 56 -4.41 6.28 7.27
C ASN A 56 -4.75 5.08 6.39
N LEU A 57 -3.74 4.35 5.90
CA LEU A 57 -3.95 3.14 5.10
C LEU A 57 -4.69 2.05 5.90
N ILE A 58 -4.44 1.94 7.20
CA ILE A 58 -5.19 1.05 8.09
C ILE A 58 -6.63 1.51 8.26
N ALA A 59 -6.85 2.80 8.52
CA ALA A 59 -8.19 3.36 8.69
C ALA A 59 -9.06 3.23 7.42
N LEU A 60 -8.42 3.20 6.25
CA LEU A 60 -9.05 3.01 4.93
C LEU A 60 -9.19 1.55 4.51
N ASP A 61 -8.83 0.57 5.36
CA ASP A 61 -8.78 -0.86 5.04
C ASP A 61 -7.88 -1.21 3.82
N TYR A 62 -6.85 -0.42 3.55
CA TYR A 62 -5.85 -0.72 2.52
C TYR A 62 -4.65 -1.50 3.03
N LEU A 63 -4.33 -1.33 4.31
CA LEU A 63 -3.27 -2.04 4.99
C LEU A 63 -3.85 -2.67 6.24
N ARG A 64 -3.70 -3.99 6.40
CA ARG A 64 -4.04 -4.66 7.66
C ARG A 64 -2.76 -5.02 8.39
N PHE A 65 -2.85 -5.08 9.71
CA PHE A 65 -1.78 -5.58 10.54
C PHE A 65 -2.26 -6.71 11.43
N GLU A 66 -1.36 -7.62 11.73
CA GLU A 66 -1.56 -8.70 12.69
C GLU A 66 -0.34 -8.82 13.60
N LEU A 67 -0.56 -9.29 14.82
CA LEU A 67 0.53 -9.61 15.74
C LEU A 67 0.94 -11.06 15.46
N ALA A 68 2.10 -11.26 14.83
CA ALA A 68 2.57 -12.60 14.51
C ALA A 68 3.03 -13.35 15.76
N ASP A 69 4.02 -12.80 16.47
CA ASP A 69 4.48 -13.31 17.76
C ASP A 69 5.30 -12.24 18.52
N ARG A 70 5.76 -12.58 19.73
CA ARG A 70 6.52 -11.69 20.63
C ARG A 70 7.92 -11.29 20.13
N HIS A 71 8.51 -12.01 19.20
CA HIS A 71 9.81 -11.70 18.57
C HIS A 71 9.63 -10.96 17.25
N SER A 72 8.66 -11.37 16.44
CA SER A 72 8.39 -10.86 15.09
C SER A 72 7.61 -9.54 15.09
N GLY A 73 6.83 -9.28 16.15
CA GLY A 73 6.06 -8.05 16.30
C GLY A 73 4.88 -7.95 15.33
N LEU A 74 4.59 -6.71 14.90
CA LEU A 74 3.50 -6.43 13.96
C LEU A 74 3.92 -6.74 12.53
N GLN A 75 3.09 -7.51 11.84
CA GLN A 75 3.22 -7.76 10.41
C GLN A 75 2.06 -7.12 9.66
N TYR A 76 2.30 -6.78 8.41
CA TYR A 76 1.42 -5.97 7.58
C TYR A 76 1.15 -6.67 6.26
N LYS A 77 -0.05 -6.47 5.73
CA LYS A 77 -0.49 -7.03 4.46
C LYS A 77 -1.37 -6.06 3.72
N VAL A 78 -1.11 -5.92 2.41
CA VAL A 78 -1.99 -5.13 1.54
C VAL A 78 -3.29 -5.91 1.33
N THR A 79 -4.44 -5.26 1.56
CA THR A 79 -5.74 -5.91 1.43
C THR A 79 -6.11 -6.17 -0.02
N THR A 80 -7.05 -7.09 -0.25
CA THR A 80 -7.60 -7.34 -1.58
C THR A 80 -8.24 -6.08 -2.17
N SER A 81 -8.91 -5.27 -1.35
CA SER A 81 -9.51 -3.99 -1.77
C SER A 81 -8.44 -3.03 -2.30
N ALA A 82 -7.37 -2.80 -1.54
CA ALA A 82 -6.26 -1.98 -2.00
C ALA A 82 -5.63 -2.49 -3.30
N LYS A 83 -5.42 -3.81 -3.42
CA LYS A 83 -4.89 -4.43 -4.66
C LYS A 83 -5.81 -4.12 -5.85
N GLN A 84 -7.13 -4.21 -5.68
CA GLN A 84 -8.10 -3.89 -6.74
C GLN A 84 -8.07 -2.40 -7.11
N SER A 85 -8.02 -1.50 -6.12
CA SER A 85 -7.96 -0.06 -6.37
C SER A 85 -6.66 0.35 -7.08
N LEU A 86 -5.52 -0.23 -6.71
CA LEU A 86 -4.23 0.00 -7.39
C LEU A 86 -4.26 -0.46 -8.85
N ASN A 87 -4.80 -1.66 -9.11
CA ASN A 87 -4.94 -2.18 -10.47
C ASN A 87 -5.87 -1.30 -11.34
N LEU A 88 -6.94 -0.77 -10.75
CA LEU A 88 -7.83 0.16 -11.46
C LEU A 88 -7.11 1.47 -11.78
N LEU A 89 -6.35 2.00 -10.83
CA LEU A 89 -5.56 3.21 -11.01
C LEU A 89 -4.53 3.07 -12.13
N GLU A 90 -3.79 1.97 -12.15
CA GLU A 90 -2.82 1.65 -13.20
C GLU A 90 -3.47 1.56 -14.58
N LYS A 91 -4.62 0.87 -14.70
CA LYS A 91 -5.35 0.75 -15.98
C LYS A 91 -5.85 2.08 -16.53
N ILE A 92 -6.34 2.97 -15.67
CA ILE A 92 -6.81 4.30 -16.08
C ILE A 92 -5.63 5.14 -16.54
N MET A 93 -4.54 5.17 -15.78
CA MET A 93 -3.34 5.92 -16.15
C MET A 93 -2.71 5.43 -17.47
N ALA A 94 -2.65 4.11 -17.69
CA ALA A 94 -2.16 3.53 -18.94
C ALA A 94 -3.10 3.81 -20.13
N GLY A 95 -4.41 3.89 -19.89
CA GLY A 95 -5.41 4.27 -20.89
C GLY A 95 -5.30 5.74 -21.31
N ASP A 96 -5.07 6.65 -20.35
CA ASP A 96 -4.88 8.08 -20.63
C ASP A 96 -3.61 8.36 -21.44
N GLU A 97 -2.51 7.64 -21.17
CA GLU A 97 -1.28 7.73 -21.97
C GLU A 97 -1.48 7.25 -23.42
N ALA A 98 -2.32 6.23 -23.65
CA ALA A 98 -2.60 5.71 -24.99
C ALA A 98 -3.52 6.63 -25.83
N VAL A 99 -4.28 7.53 -25.20
CA VAL A 99 -5.14 8.52 -25.89
C VAL A 99 -4.39 9.84 -26.13
N ALA A 100 -3.35 10.12 -25.34
CA ALA A 100 -2.52 11.33 -25.46
C ALA A 100 -1.34 11.19 -26.44
N ALA A 101 -1.07 9.98 -26.95
CA ALA A 101 0.00 9.66 -27.91
C ALA A 101 -0.52 9.52 -29.34
#